data_AF-A0A7S1S518-F1
#
_entry.id   AF-A0A7S1S518-F1
#
_cell.length_a   1.000
_cell.length_b   1.000
_cell.length_c   1.000
_cell.angle_alpha   90.00
_cell.angle_beta   90.00
_cell.angle_gamma   90.00
#
_symmetry.space_group_name_H-M   'P 1'
#
loop_
_entity.id
_entity.type
_entity.pdbx_description
1 polymer ?
#
loop_
_entity_poly.entity_id
_entity_poly.type
_entity_poly.pdbx_seq_one_letter_code
_entity_poly.pdbx_strand_id
1 'polypeptide(L)'
;MADVRTKLLDGLQRASALLTAPEHRRAELEAQAFEALRSGLVAARRDEALLDGIDEEQMLDALELIVKRGSEKRMLRGRAVECLKSALGRPAWLRAAHRRRELLASLRELLAESPELLAALEAPPAAPEDSGAGQRIEAPKAPSPVDRKPDVEGLLTAGREVMRRFDWQFPVDPVGTKLDAATEGFQRFFDGMTRLTTTTGKASLETGVADVLQSFEPEWPGILRFCVSMYNSGRRK
;
A
#
# COMPACT_ATOMS: atom_id res chain seq x y z
N MET A 1 -8.45 19.32 3.46
CA MET A 1 -7.06 19.01 3.87
C MET A 1 -6.84 19.18 5.36
N ALA A 2 -7.29 20.27 6.00
CA ALA A 2 -7.14 20.47 7.46
C ALA A 2 -7.66 19.31 8.33
N ASP A 3 -8.76 18.67 7.94
CA ASP A 3 -9.36 17.55 8.68
C ASP A 3 -8.48 16.29 8.76
N VAL A 4 -7.67 16.00 7.73
CA VAL A 4 -6.84 14.78 7.70
C VAL A 4 -5.63 14.92 8.62
N ARG A 5 -4.96 16.08 8.60
CA ARG A 5 -3.81 16.35 9.47
C ARG A 5 -4.22 16.32 10.94
N THR A 6 -5.36 16.93 11.28
CA THR A 6 -5.89 16.91 12.65
C THR A 6 -6.18 15.49 13.13
N LYS A 7 -6.75 14.62 12.28
CA LYS A 7 -7.00 13.21 12.62
C LYS A 7 -5.72 12.42 12.86
N LEU A 8 -4.70 12.64 12.04
CA LEU A 8 -3.39 12.01 12.22
C LEU A 8 -2.74 12.47 13.52
N LEU A 9 -2.69 13.77 13.78
CA LEU A 9 -2.13 14.33 15.01
C LEU A 9 -2.88 13.87 16.27
N ASP A 10 -4.20 13.78 16.22
CA ASP A 10 -5.01 13.22 17.32
C ASP A 10 -4.65 11.74 17.57
N GLY A 11 -4.49 10.94 16.52
CA GLY A 11 -4.04 9.54 16.65
C GLY A 11 -2.65 9.40 17.28
N LEU A 12 -1.70 10.25 16.86
CA LEU A 12 -0.34 10.28 17.41
C LEU A 12 -0.33 10.72 18.87
N GLN A 13 -1.05 11.78 19.20
CA GLN A 13 -1.17 12.28 20.57
C GLN A 13 -1.79 11.24 21.50
N ARG A 14 -2.81 10.52 21.03
CA ARG A 14 -3.42 9.41 21.78
C ARG A 14 -2.44 8.27 22.00
N ALA A 15 -1.61 7.94 21.02
CA ALA A 15 -0.59 6.90 21.15
C ALA A 15 0.43 7.27 22.24
N SER A 16 0.97 8.49 22.22
CA SER A 16 1.90 8.98 23.25
C SER A 16 1.28 9.05 24.65
N ALA A 17 -0.01 9.42 24.74
CA ALA A 17 -0.72 9.50 26.03
C ALA A 17 -0.91 8.13 26.73
N LEU A 18 -0.70 7.00 26.02
CA LEU A 18 -0.80 5.66 26.60
C LEU A 18 0.28 5.37 27.64
N LEU A 19 1.43 6.05 27.58
CA LEU A 19 2.52 5.87 28.54
C LEU A 19 2.09 6.24 29.96
N THR A 20 1.20 7.22 30.09
CA THR A 20 0.68 7.71 31.38
C THR A 20 -0.75 7.26 31.65
N ALA A 21 -1.31 6.38 30.80
CA ALA A 21 -2.70 5.96 30.92
C ALA A 21 -2.90 4.98 32.09
N PRO A 22 -4.01 5.09 32.84
CA PRO A 22 -4.29 4.17 33.94
C PRO A 22 -4.58 2.77 33.42
N GLU A 23 -4.01 1.75 34.08
CA GLU A 23 -4.05 0.34 33.63
C GLU A 23 -5.46 -0.17 33.36
N HIS A 24 -6.42 0.17 34.22
CA HIS A 24 -7.81 -0.30 34.10
C HIS A 24 -8.54 0.23 32.84
N ARG A 25 -8.04 1.29 32.19
CA ARG A 25 -8.59 1.81 30.91
C ARG A 25 -7.67 1.58 29.73
N ARG A 26 -6.47 1.05 29.95
CA ARG A 26 -5.41 1.01 28.95
C ARG A 26 -5.83 0.26 27.69
N ALA A 27 -6.51 -0.88 27.82
CA ALA A 27 -6.98 -1.66 26.67
C ALA A 27 -8.02 -0.92 25.80
N GLU A 28 -8.90 -0.14 26.44
CA GLU A 28 -9.90 0.70 25.75
C GLU A 28 -9.21 1.84 25.01
N LEU A 29 -8.32 2.56 25.70
CA LEU A 29 -7.56 3.68 25.14
C LEU A 29 -6.64 3.25 24.00
N GLU A 30 -5.99 2.08 24.12
CA GLU A 30 -5.18 1.49 23.05
C GLU A 30 -6.01 1.19 21.80
N ALA A 31 -7.24 0.69 21.97
CA ALA A 31 -8.13 0.43 20.83
C ALA A 31 -8.55 1.73 20.13
N GLN A 32 -8.90 2.77 20.91
CA GLN A 32 -9.26 4.08 20.38
C GLN A 32 -8.08 4.77 19.69
N ALA A 33 -6.91 4.76 20.32
CA ALA A 33 -5.68 5.31 19.77
C ALA A 33 -5.32 4.61 18.45
N PHE A 34 -5.41 3.28 18.41
CA PHE A 34 -5.11 2.52 17.20
C PHE A 34 -6.06 2.84 16.03
N GLU A 35 -7.37 2.93 16.27
CA GLU A 35 -8.31 3.26 15.19
C GLU A 35 -8.18 4.72 14.72
N ALA A 36 -7.93 5.66 15.64
CA ALA A 36 -7.65 7.05 15.29
C ALA A 36 -6.36 7.17 14.45
N LEU A 37 -5.28 6.54 14.90
CA LEU A 37 -4.00 6.51 14.21
C LEU A 37 -4.11 5.84 12.84
N ARG A 38 -4.79 4.69 12.75
CA ARG A 38 -5.02 4.00 11.46
C ARG A 38 -5.78 4.89 10.49
N SER A 39 -6.87 5.50 10.94
CA SER A 39 -7.68 6.41 10.11
C SER A 39 -6.83 7.57 9.59
N GLY A 40 -6.01 8.17 10.47
CA GLY A 40 -5.06 9.22 10.13
C GLY A 40 -4.00 8.79 9.12
N LEU A 41 -3.31 7.67 9.36
CA LEU A 41 -2.26 7.14 8.49
C LEU A 41 -2.78 6.74 7.10
N VAL A 42 -3.93 6.07 7.04
CA VAL A 42 -4.56 5.66 5.78
C VAL A 42 -5.02 6.89 4.99
N ALA A 43 -5.55 7.91 5.66
CA ALA A 43 -5.93 9.16 5.00
C ALA A 43 -4.70 9.98 4.55
N ALA A 44 -3.63 10.01 5.35
CA ALA A 44 -2.36 10.67 5.04
C ALA A 44 -1.56 9.97 3.94
N ARG A 45 -1.86 8.70 3.62
CA ARG A 45 -1.25 7.98 2.50
C ARG A 45 -1.36 8.72 1.15
N ARG A 46 -2.36 9.59 0.99
CA ARG A 46 -2.60 10.36 -0.25
C ARG A 46 -1.88 11.71 -0.29
N ASP A 47 -1.36 12.18 0.83
CA ASP A 47 -0.69 13.46 0.97
C ASP A 47 0.54 13.27 1.86
N GLU A 48 1.64 12.96 1.20
CA GLU A 48 2.89 12.53 1.82
C GLU A 48 3.43 13.56 2.81
N ALA A 49 3.20 14.84 2.54
CA ALA A 49 3.62 15.97 3.36
C ALA A 49 2.92 16.00 4.73
N LEU A 50 1.83 15.27 4.92
CA LEU A 50 1.15 15.16 6.22
C LEU A 50 1.91 14.29 7.22
N LEU A 51 2.79 13.41 6.73
CA LEU A 51 3.63 12.55 7.57
C LEU A 51 5.01 13.18 7.87
N ASP A 52 5.29 14.32 7.26
CA ASP A 52 6.51 15.09 7.48
C ASP A 52 6.38 16.02 8.69
N GLY A 53 7.50 16.27 9.37
CA GLY A 53 7.56 17.15 10.54
C GLY A 53 6.87 16.59 11.79
N ILE A 54 6.57 15.29 11.82
CA ILE A 54 6.17 14.59 13.04
C ILE A 54 7.42 14.40 13.92
N ASP A 55 7.25 14.51 15.23
CA ASP A 55 8.33 14.30 16.18
C ASP A 55 8.75 12.81 16.25
N GLU A 56 10.04 12.54 16.46
CA GLU A 56 10.59 11.18 16.46
C GLU A 56 9.96 10.31 17.57
N GLU A 57 9.74 10.85 18.77
CA GLU A 57 9.10 10.09 19.87
C GLU A 57 7.66 9.75 19.52
N GLN A 58 6.93 10.67 18.88
CA GLN A 58 5.56 10.39 18.41
C GLN A 58 5.53 9.29 17.34
N MET A 59 6.52 9.25 16.44
CA MET A 59 6.65 8.16 15.46
C MET A 59 6.90 6.83 16.17
N LEU A 60 7.78 6.81 17.17
CA LEU A 60 8.12 5.61 17.94
C LEU A 60 6.90 5.07 18.71
N ASP A 61 6.20 5.93 19.45
CA ASP A 61 4.98 5.56 20.20
C ASP A 61 3.91 4.99 19.27
N ALA A 62 3.74 5.60 18.09
CA ALA A 62 2.81 5.14 17.07
C ALA A 62 3.18 3.76 16.52
N LEU A 63 4.46 3.54 16.19
CA LEU A 63 4.95 2.26 15.69
C LEU A 63 4.81 1.15 16.75
N GLU A 64 5.12 1.44 18.02
CA GLU A 64 4.95 0.50 19.13
C GLU A 64 3.49 0.11 19.31
N LEU A 65 2.57 1.08 19.27
CA LEU A 65 1.14 0.80 19.35
C LEU A 65 0.67 -0.09 18.18
N ILE A 66 1.09 0.20 16.96
CA ILE A 66 0.72 -0.58 15.77
C ILE A 66 1.23 -2.03 15.90
N VAL A 67 2.49 -2.19 16.31
CA VAL A 67 3.12 -3.51 16.49
C VAL A 67 2.42 -4.30 17.57
N LYS A 68 2.19 -3.70 18.74
CA LYS A 68 1.49 -4.33 19.86
C LYS A 68 0.12 -4.85 19.43
N ARG A 69 -0.69 -4.01 18.79
CA ARG A 69 -2.05 -4.36 18.34
C ARG A 69 -2.06 -5.40 17.23
N GLY A 70 -1.12 -5.33 16.30
CA GLY A 70 -0.96 -6.31 15.23
C GLY A 70 -0.52 -7.69 15.72
N SER A 71 0.25 -7.73 16.81
CA SER A 71 0.79 -8.96 17.38
C SER A 71 -0.18 -9.65 18.36
N GLU A 72 -0.93 -8.89 19.15
CA GLU A 72 -1.89 -9.45 20.12
C GLU A 72 -3.12 -10.10 19.46
N LYS A 73 -3.56 -9.60 18.30
CA LYS A 73 -4.83 -10.02 17.68
C LYS A 73 -4.62 -10.33 16.21
N ARG A 74 -4.70 -11.61 15.84
CA ARG A 74 -4.58 -12.10 14.45
C ARG A 74 -5.46 -11.33 13.45
N MET A 75 -6.69 -10.99 13.84
CA MET A 75 -7.62 -10.22 13.00
C MET A 75 -7.19 -8.77 12.75
N LEU A 76 -6.34 -8.20 13.62
CA LEU A 76 -5.82 -6.84 13.47
C LEU A 76 -4.49 -6.80 12.73
N ARG A 77 -3.81 -7.94 12.55
CA ARG A 77 -2.52 -8.05 11.86
C ARG A 77 -2.55 -7.36 10.48
N GLY A 78 -3.53 -7.67 9.65
CA GLY A 78 -3.67 -7.04 8.33
C GLY A 78 -3.82 -5.52 8.39
N ARG A 79 -4.59 -5.01 9.37
CA ARG A 79 -4.76 -3.56 9.58
C ARG A 79 -3.46 -2.90 10.07
N ALA A 80 -2.73 -3.58 10.96
CA ALA A 80 -1.44 -3.09 11.45
C ALA A 80 -0.41 -3.01 10.30
N VAL A 81 -0.34 -4.04 9.46
CA VAL A 81 0.54 -4.05 8.27
C VAL A 81 0.18 -2.92 7.30
N GLU A 82 -1.10 -2.62 7.09
CA GLU A 82 -1.53 -1.49 6.27
C GLU A 82 -1.05 -0.13 6.84
N CYS A 83 -1.10 0.04 8.16
CA CYS A 83 -0.56 1.23 8.83
C CYS A 83 0.94 1.34 8.62
N LEU A 84 1.66 0.23 8.83
CA LEU A 84 3.11 0.17 8.65
C LEU A 84 3.52 0.45 7.20
N LYS A 85 2.77 -0.03 6.20
CA LYS A 85 3.02 0.30 4.79
C LYS A 85 2.93 1.80 4.51
N SER A 86 2.02 2.49 5.19
CA SER A 86 1.83 3.93 5.04
C SER A 86 2.92 4.73 5.76
N ALA A 87 3.32 4.29 6.94
CA ALA A 87 4.35 4.94 7.76
C ALA A 87 5.77 4.67 7.26
N LEU A 88 6.16 3.39 7.12
CA LEU A 88 7.50 2.95 6.74
C LEU A 88 7.85 3.22 5.26
N GLY A 89 6.88 3.67 4.46
CA GLY A 89 7.19 4.26 3.14
C GLY A 89 7.96 5.57 3.25
N ARG A 90 8.14 6.13 4.46
CA ARG A 90 8.82 7.41 4.72
C ARG A 90 10.21 7.20 5.33
N PRO A 91 11.25 7.85 4.80
CA PRO A 91 12.61 7.76 5.36
C PRO A 91 12.71 8.19 6.82
N ALA A 92 11.94 9.21 7.25
CA ALA A 92 11.94 9.67 8.64
C ALA A 92 11.42 8.59 9.60
N TRP A 93 10.33 7.93 9.25
CA TRP A 93 9.73 6.85 10.03
C TRP A 93 10.59 5.59 10.05
N LEU A 94 11.25 5.27 8.92
CA LEU A 94 12.25 4.20 8.87
C LEU A 94 13.42 4.51 9.81
N ARG A 95 13.97 5.72 9.77
CA ARG A 95 15.05 6.13 10.68
C ARG A 95 14.62 6.00 12.14
N ALA A 96 13.42 6.45 12.49
CA ALA A 96 12.86 6.29 13.83
C ALA A 96 12.79 4.80 14.22
N ALA A 97 12.24 3.94 13.35
CA ALA A 97 12.18 2.49 13.60
C ALA A 97 13.56 1.87 13.85
N HIS A 98 14.61 2.32 13.15
CA HIS A 98 15.99 1.86 13.34
C HIS A 98 16.64 2.34 14.64
N ARG A 99 16.11 3.37 15.32
CA ARG A 99 16.64 3.87 16.61
C ARG A 99 16.38 2.91 17.77
N ARG A 100 15.24 2.20 17.78
CA ARG A 100 14.87 1.24 18.84
C ARG A 100 15.01 -0.19 18.33
N ARG A 101 16.10 -0.88 18.75
CA ARG A 101 16.41 -2.25 18.32
C ARG A 101 15.30 -3.26 18.64
N GLU A 102 14.65 -3.12 19.79
CA GLU A 102 13.54 -4.00 20.21
C GLU A 102 12.28 -3.81 19.37
N LEU A 103 11.95 -2.55 19.04
CA LEU A 103 10.86 -2.22 18.11
C LEU A 103 11.15 -2.78 16.71
N LEU A 104 12.40 -2.66 16.24
CA LEU A 104 12.81 -3.19 14.95
C LEU A 104 12.67 -4.72 14.87
N ALA A 105 13.01 -5.44 15.95
CA ALA A 105 12.81 -6.89 16.01
C ALA A 105 11.32 -7.26 15.92
N SER A 106 10.48 -6.56 16.70
CA SER A 106 9.03 -6.78 16.69
C SER A 106 8.37 -6.43 15.34
N LEU A 107 8.87 -5.39 14.66
CA LEU A 107 8.45 -5.04 13.31
C LEU A 107 8.78 -6.15 12.30
N ARG A 108 9.97 -6.75 12.38
CA ARG A 108 10.36 -7.87 11.50
C ARG A 108 9.45 -9.09 11.69
N GLU A 109 9.15 -9.43 12.94
CA GLU A 109 8.25 -10.56 13.25
C GLU A 109 6.82 -10.31 12.71
N LEU A 110 6.31 -9.09 12.90
CA LEU A 110 5.00 -8.71 12.39
C LEU A 110 4.95 -8.69 10.86
N LEU A 111 6.07 -8.37 10.20
CA LEU A 111 6.19 -8.25 8.75
C LEU A 111 6.74 -9.52 8.07
N ALA A 112 6.93 -10.63 8.80
CA ALA A 112 7.47 -11.89 8.28
C ALA A 112 6.79 -12.39 6.98
N GLU A 113 5.50 -12.12 6.83
CA GLU A 113 4.67 -12.53 5.69
C GLU A 113 4.53 -11.43 4.61
N SER A 114 5.30 -10.34 4.72
CA SER A 114 5.24 -9.15 3.86
C SER A 114 6.66 -8.81 3.35
N PRO A 115 7.19 -9.56 2.37
CA PRO A 115 8.58 -9.46 1.93
C PRO A 115 8.95 -8.07 1.40
N GLU A 116 8.02 -7.36 0.75
CA GLU A 116 8.22 -6.00 0.28
C GLU A 116 8.54 -5.01 1.42
N LEU A 117 7.82 -5.13 2.54
CA LEU A 117 7.98 -4.23 3.69
C LEU A 117 9.21 -4.61 4.52
N LEU A 118 9.54 -5.89 4.59
CA LEU A 118 10.81 -6.34 5.18
C LEU A 118 12.00 -5.79 4.42
N ALA A 119 11.99 -5.88 3.08
CA ALA A 119 13.06 -5.33 2.26
C ALA A 119 13.22 -3.81 2.47
N ALA A 120 12.11 -3.07 2.58
CA ALA A 120 12.14 -1.64 2.88
C ALA A 120 12.68 -1.33 4.29
N LEU A 121 12.39 -2.19 5.27
CA LEU A 121 12.89 -2.07 6.64
C LEU A 121 14.38 -2.44 6.77
N GLU A 122 14.87 -3.35 5.93
CA GLU A 122 16.26 -3.83 5.91
C GLU A 122 17.19 -2.97 5.05
N ALA A 123 16.63 -2.21 4.11
CA ALA A 123 17.39 -1.22 3.35
C ALA A 123 18.03 -0.20 4.33
N PRO A 124 19.33 0.11 4.18
CA PRO A 124 19.98 1.11 5.00
C PRO A 124 19.20 2.43 4.89
N PRO A 125 18.85 3.10 6.01
CA PRO A 125 18.19 4.39 5.94
C PRO A 125 19.11 5.35 5.19
N ALA A 126 18.64 5.89 4.05
CA ALA A 126 19.35 6.92 3.33
C ALA A 126 19.71 8.04 4.31
N ALA A 127 20.98 8.48 4.26
CA ALA A 127 21.50 9.53 5.12
C ALA A 127 20.58 10.76 5.07
N PRO A 128 20.45 11.53 6.17
CA PRO A 128 19.64 12.72 6.17
C PRO A 128 20.26 13.72 5.18
N GLU A 129 19.63 13.89 4.02
CA GLU A 129 19.92 15.04 3.18
C GLU A 129 19.37 16.27 3.91
N ASP A 130 20.30 17.04 4.44
CA ASP A 130 20.07 18.34 5.05
C ASP A 130 19.34 19.24 4.04
N SER A 131 18.32 19.93 4.52
CA SER A 131 17.54 20.86 3.70
C SER A 131 18.41 22.07 3.35
N GLY A 132 19.10 21.99 2.23
CA GLY A 132 19.86 23.06 1.62
C GLY A 132 19.36 23.31 0.21
N ALA A 133 18.67 24.44 0.01
CA ALA A 133 18.37 24.99 -1.30
C ALA A 133 19.62 24.99 -2.18
N GLY A 134 19.57 24.27 -3.30
CA GLY A 134 20.70 24.12 -4.20
C GLY A 134 20.31 23.36 -5.45
N GLN A 135 19.56 24.03 -6.32
CA GLN A 135 19.31 23.59 -7.68
C GLN A 135 20.67 23.43 -8.38
N ARG A 136 21.23 22.21 -8.40
CA ARG A 136 22.41 21.88 -9.20
C ARG A 136 21.95 21.10 -10.42
N ILE A 137 21.92 21.81 -11.54
CA ILE A 137 21.75 21.25 -12.88
C ILE A 137 22.95 20.32 -13.12
N GLU A 138 22.75 19.01 -13.08
CA GLU A 138 23.62 18.06 -13.75
C GLU A 138 22.97 17.57 -15.05
N ALA A 139 23.79 17.55 -16.09
CA ALA A 139 23.47 17.33 -17.49
C ALA A 139 22.91 15.91 -17.76
N PRO A 140 22.24 15.70 -18.90
CA PRO A 140 21.22 14.67 -19.08
C PRO A 140 21.85 13.28 -19.22
N LYS A 141 21.54 12.38 -18.29
CA LYS A 141 21.55 10.94 -18.58
C LYS A 141 20.16 10.57 -19.09
N ALA A 142 20.16 9.92 -20.26
CA ALA A 142 19.00 9.59 -21.09
C ALA A 142 17.77 9.09 -20.30
N PRO A 143 16.55 9.42 -20.76
CA PRO A 143 15.33 9.05 -20.07
C PRO A 143 15.15 7.53 -20.10
N SER A 144 15.16 6.91 -18.93
CA SER A 144 14.53 5.61 -18.73
C SER A 144 13.02 5.83 -18.74
N PRO A 145 12.25 5.08 -19.53
CA PRO A 145 10.83 5.33 -19.65
C PRO A 145 10.06 4.75 -18.45
N VAL A 146 9.19 5.59 -17.89
CA VAL A 146 7.97 5.28 -17.12
C VAL A 146 8.10 5.14 -15.59
N ASP A 147 8.26 6.28 -14.90
CA ASP A 147 7.56 6.56 -13.62
C ASP A 147 6.36 7.47 -13.91
N ARG A 148 5.40 6.96 -14.68
CA ARG A 148 4.06 7.57 -14.76
C ARG A 148 3.18 6.79 -13.80
N LYS A 149 2.48 7.49 -12.89
CA LYS A 149 1.40 6.93 -12.05
C LYS A 149 0.60 5.94 -12.90
N PRO A 150 0.35 4.69 -12.44
CA PRO A 150 -0.32 3.71 -13.28
C PRO A 150 -1.73 4.20 -13.57
N ASP A 151 -1.90 4.62 -14.82
CA ASP A 151 -3.13 5.01 -15.45
C ASP A 151 -4.12 3.83 -15.38
N VAL A 152 -5.35 4.12 -14.96
CA VAL A 152 -6.40 3.11 -14.80
C VAL A 152 -6.72 2.48 -16.15
N GLU A 153 -6.75 3.28 -17.23
CA GLU A 153 -6.96 2.78 -18.59
C GLU A 153 -5.76 1.94 -19.05
N GLY A 154 -4.53 2.36 -18.71
CA GLY A 154 -3.32 1.58 -18.92
C GLY A 154 -3.34 0.21 -18.23
N LEU A 155 -3.82 0.12 -16.99
CA LEU A 155 -3.95 -1.15 -16.25
C LEU A 155 -4.98 -2.08 -16.90
N LEU A 156 -6.15 -1.55 -17.25
CA LEU A 156 -7.21 -2.31 -17.93
C LEU A 156 -6.75 -2.80 -19.31
N THR A 157 -6.12 -1.92 -20.09
CA THR A 157 -5.62 -2.25 -21.43
C THR A 157 -4.49 -3.28 -21.36
N ALA A 158 -3.53 -3.11 -20.44
CA ALA A 158 -2.43 -4.04 -20.29
C ALA A 158 -2.90 -5.43 -19.85
N GLY A 159 -3.82 -5.51 -18.89
CA GLY A 159 -4.36 -6.80 -18.44
C GLY A 159 -5.17 -7.51 -19.53
N ARG A 160 -6.01 -6.75 -20.25
CA ARG A 160 -6.77 -7.23 -21.42
C ARG A 160 -5.86 -7.78 -22.52
N GLU A 161 -4.79 -7.07 -22.87
CA GLU A 161 -3.82 -7.53 -23.88
C GLU A 161 -3.20 -8.87 -23.52
N VAL A 162 -2.88 -9.08 -22.25
CA VAL A 162 -2.37 -10.37 -21.78
C VAL A 162 -3.45 -11.46 -21.89
N MET A 163 -4.67 -11.21 -21.42
CA MET A 163 -5.78 -12.17 -21.56
C MET A 163 -6.03 -12.56 -23.03
N ARG A 164 -5.94 -11.58 -23.94
CA ARG A 164 -6.07 -11.78 -25.38
C ARG A 164 -4.95 -12.64 -25.97
N ARG A 165 -3.70 -12.47 -25.53
CA ARG A 165 -2.55 -13.30 -25.96
C ARG A 165 -2.68 -14.77 -25.56
N PHE A 166 -3.47 -15.05 -24.53
CA PHE A 166 -3.83 -16.40 -24.10
C PHE A 166 -5.14 -16.88 -24.71
N ASP A 167 -5.61 -16.26 -25.81
CA ASP A 167 -6.87 -16.61 -26.48
C ASP A 167 -8.07 -16.66 -25.54
N TRP A 168 -8.07 -15.78 -24.53
CA TRP A 168 -9.10 -15.69 -23.49
C TRP A 168 -9.25 -16.98 -22.66
N GLN A 169 -8.18 -17.77 -22.55
CA GLN A 169 -8.13 -19.00 -21.76
C GLN A 169 -6.93 -18.98 -20.82
N PHE A 170 -7.18 -19.20 -19.54
CA PHE A 170 -6.13 -19.31 -18.54
C PHE A 170 -5.35 -20.61 -18.77
N PRO A 171 -4.00 -20.55 -18.85
CA PRO A 171 -3.18 -21.72 -19.09
C PRO A 171 -3.30 -22.73 -17.95
N VAL A 172 -3.44 -24.01 -18.30
CA VAL A 172 -3.56 -25.13 -17.34
C VAL A 172 -2.24 -25.91 -17.20
N ASP A 173 -1.20 -25.50 -17.93
CA ASP A 173 0.11 -26.15 -17.88
C ASP A 173 0.87 -25.74 -16.60
N PRO A 174 1.16 -26.68 -15.68
CA PRO A 174 1.79 -26.37 -14.40
C PRO A 174 3.30 -26.12 -14.48
N VAL A 175 3.93 -26.24 -15.65
CA VAL A 175 5.41 -26.25 -15.77
C VAL A 175 5.96 -25.04 -16.54
N GLY A 176 5.19 -23.97 -16.74
CA GLY A 176 5.61 -22.82 -17.54
C GLY A 176 5.38 -21.45 -16.90
N THR A 177 6.24 -20.48 -17.26
CA THR A 177 6.10 -19.04 -16.95
C THR A 177 4.82 -18.41 -17.51
N LYS A 178 4.07 -19.17 -18.33
CA LYS A 178 2.77 -18.80 -18.88
C LYS A 178 1.71 -18.57 -17.79
N LEU A 179 1.76 -19.35 -16.71
CA LEU A 179 0.81 -19.21 -15.60
C LEU A 179 1.04 -17.91 -14.83
N ASP A 180 2.31 -17.57 -14.56
CA ASP A 180 2.68 -16.31 -13.92
C ASP A 180 2.27 -15.11 -14.78
N ALA A 181 2.58 -15.16 -16.08
CA ALA A 181 2.21 -14.10 -17.02
C ALA A 181 0.68 -13.93 -17.12
N ALA A 182 -0.09 -15.03 -17.18
CA ALA A 182 -1.55 -14.99 -17.21
C ALA A 182 -2.15 -14.45 -15.91
N THR A 183 -1.56 -14.80 -14.76
CA THR A 183 -1.96 -14.31 -13.44
C THR A 183 -1.65 -12.83 -13.28
N GLU A 184 -0.47 -12.39 -13.70
CA GLU A 184 -0.08 -10.99 -13.69
C GLU A 184 -0.99 -10.14 -14.59
N GLY A 185 -1.33 -10.64 -15.78
CA GLY A 185 -2.30 -10.01 -16.67
C GLY A 185 -3.69 -9.84 -16.04
N PHE A 186 -4.19 -10.89 -15.39
CA PHE A 186 -5.43 -10.81 -14.63
C PHE A 186 -5.37 -9.79 -13.50
N GLN A 187 -4.29 -9.80 -12.74
CA GLN A 187 -4.13 -8.93 -11.58
C GLN A 187 -4.09 -7.45 -11.97
N ARG A 188 -3.41 -7.12 -13.08
CA ARG A 188 -3.42 -5.76 -13.65
C ARG A 188 -4.83 -5.32 -14.07
N PHE A 189 -5.60 -6.19 -14.73
CA PHE A 189 -6.98 -5.88 -15.11
C PHE A 189 -7.88 -5.70 -13.88
N PHE A 190 -7.76 -6.59 -12.90
CA PHE A 190 -8.51 -6.55 -11.64
C PHE A 190 -8.19 -5.29 -10.82
N ASP A 191 -6.92 -4.88 -10.77
CA ASP A 191 -6.50 -3.65 -10.11
C ASP A 191 -7.09 -2.41 -10.80
N GLY A 192 -7.13 -2.41 -12.14
CA GLY A 192 -7.83 -1.37 -12.92
C GLY A 192 -9.31 -1.27 -12.58
N MET A 193 -10.02 -2.41 -12.58
CA MET A 193 -11.45 -2.49 -12.22
C MET A 193 -11.70 -2.04 -10.78
N THR A 194 -10.85 -2.45 -9.86
CA THR A 194 -10.94 -2.06 -8.44
C THR A 194 -10.78 -0.55 -8.30
N ARG A 195 -9.83 0.06 -9.04
CA ARG A 195 -9.62 1.51 -9.04
C ARG A 195 -10.82 2.28 -9.60
N LEU A 196 -11.50 1.77 -10.62
CA LEU A 196 -12.75 2.35 -11.14
C LEU A 196 -13.87 2.43 -10.08
N THR A 197 -13.84 1.61 -9.03
CA THR A 197 -14.81 1.70 -7.92
C THR A 197 -14.46 2.80 -6.90
N THR A 198 -13.21 3.28 -6.90
CA THR A 198 -12.72 4.28 -5.94
C THR A 198 -12.89 5.70 -6.46
N THR A 199 -13.20 6.66 -5.58
CA THR A 199 -13.29 8.09 -5.94
C THR A 199 -12.03 8.62 -6.62
N THR A 200 -10.86 8.10 -6.22
CA THR A 200 -9.56 8.50 -6.77
C THR A 200 -9.30 7.93 -8.16
N GLY A 201 -9.63 6.66 -8.40
CA GLY A 201 -9.47 6.05 -9.73
C GLY A 201 -10.48 6.59 -10.74
N LYS A 202 -11.68 7.02 -10.30
CA LYS A 202 -12.63 7.75 -11.16
C LYS A 202 -12.12 9.15 -11.53
N ALA A 203 -11.47 9.84 -10.60
CA ALA A 203 -10.94 11.18 -10.82
C ALA A 203 -9.66 11.20 -11.66
N SER A 204 -9.00 10.05 -11.85
CA SER A 204 -7.82 9.93 -12.73
C SER A 204 -8.17 9.63 -14.18
N LEU A 205 -9.44 9.41 -14.51
CA LEU A 205 -9.87 9.19 -15.88
C LEU A 205 -10.02 10.53 -16.61
N GLU A 206 -9.57 10.57 -17.85
CA GLU A 206 -9.85 11.71 -18.74
C GLU A 206 -11.32 11.68 -19.22
N THR A 207 -11.90 10.49 -19.29
CA THR A 207 -13.29 10.24 -19.71
C THR A 207 -14.12 9.68 -18.55
N GLY A 208 -15.44 9.57 -18.71
CA GLY A 208 -16.28 8.97 -17.67
C GLY A 208 -15.97 7.48 -17.50
N VAL A 209 -16.22 6.93 -16.31
CA VAL A 209 -16.13 5.47 -16.05
C VAL A 209 -16.93 4.67 -17.08
N ALA A 210 -18.09 5.19 -17.50
CA ALA A 210 -18.93 4.55 -18.50
C ALA A 210 -18.23 4.46 -19.86
N ASP A 211 -17.55 5.53 -20.30
CA ASP A 211 -16.84 5.58 -21.59
C ASP A 211 -15.66 4.61 -21.59
N VAL A 212 -14.90 4.57 -20.49
CA VAL A 212 -13.81 3.61 -20.31
C VAL A 212 -14.34 2.18 -20.41
N LEU A 213 -15.39 1.82 -19.66
CA LEU A 213 -15.95 0.46 -19.70
C LEU A 213 -16.59 0.10 -21.04
N GLN A 214 -17.17 1.09 -21.74
CA GLN A 214 -17.74 0.92 -23.07
C GLN A 214 -16.68 0.56 -24.11
N SER A 215 -15.45 1.08 -23.98
CA SER A 215 -14.35 0.72 -24.88
C SER A 215 -13.97 -0.78 -24.84
N PHE A 216 -14.32 -1.49 -23.75
CA PHE A 216 -14.11 -2.93 -23.60
C PHE A 216 -15.35 -3.77 -23.94
N GLU A 217 -16.46 -3.14 -24.33
CA GLU A 217 -17.75 -3.82 -24.59
C GLU A 217 -17.62 -5.04 -25.52
N PRO A 218 -16.91 -4.96 -26.66
CA PRO A 218 -16.78 -6.09 -27.58
C PRO A 218 -15.99 -7.27 -27.00
N GLU A 219 -15.15 -7.03 -25.99
CA GLU A 219 -14.18 -7.98 -25.47
C GLU A 219 -14.60 -8.58 -24.12
N TRP A 220 -15.66 -8.06 -23.48
CA TRP A 220 -16.23 -8.63 -22.24
C TRP A 220 -16.49 -10.14 -22.30
N PRO A 221 -17.04 -10.72 -23.39
CA PRO A 221 -17.21 -12.16 -23.48
C PRO A 221 -15.89 -12.94 -23.33
N GLY A 222 -14.80 -12.38 -23.87
CA GLY A 222 -13.45 -12.94 -23.75
C GLY A 222 -12.89 -12.80 -22.33
N ILE A 223 -12.99 -11.61 -21.76
CA ILE A 223 -12.54 -11.33 -20.38
C ILE A 223 -13.25 -12.26 -19.38
N LEU A 224 -14.56 -12.42 -19.50
CA LEU A 224 -15.34 -13.32 -18.63
C LEU A 224 -14.96 -14.79 -18.84
N ARG A 225 -14.74 -15.22 -20.09
CA ARG A 225 -14.26 -16.58 -20.41
C ARG A 225 -12.92 -16.87 -19.75
N PHE A 226 -12.01 -15.91 -19.79
CA PHE A 226 -10.71 -16.01 -19.15
C PHE A 226 -10.87 -16.17 -17.63
N CYS A 227 -11.66 -15.33 -16.96
CA CYS A 227 -11.92 -15.43 -15.52
C CYS A 227 -12.53 -16.79 -15.12
N VAL A 228 -13.49 -17.30 -15.90
CA VAL A 228 -14.10 -18.62 -15.66
C VAL A 228 -13.09 -19.74 -15.84
N SER A 229 -12.24 -19.68 -16.87
CA SER A 229 -11.18 -20.68 -17.08
C SER A 229 -10.14 -20.69 -15.95
N MET A 230 -9.76 -19.51 -15.43
CA MET A 230 -8.88 -19.36 -14.27
C MET A 230 -9.51 -19.94 -13.00
N TYR A 231 -10.80 -19.70 -12.78
CA TYR A 231 -11.52 -20.29 -11.65
C TYR A 231 -11.55 -21.83 -11.72
N ASN A 232 -11.70 -22.38 -12.92
CA ASN A 232 -11.76 -23.81 -13.15
C ASN A 232 -10.39 -24.49 -13.10
N SER A 233 -9.29 -23.80 -13.40
CA SER A 233 -7.94 -24.37 -13.33
C SER A 233 -7.45 -24.60 -11.89
N GLY A 234 -7.94 -23.81 -10.93
CA GLY A 234 -7.64 -23.98 -9.49
C GLY A 234 -8.46 -25.08 -8.79
N ARG A 235 -9.53 -25.57 -9.43
CA ARG A 235 -10.31 -26.72 -8.94
C ARG A 235 -9.64 -28.01 -9.42
N ARG A 236 -8.69 -28.54 -8.64
CA ARG A 236 -8.28 -29.95 -8.77
C ARG A 236 -9.55 -30.81 -8.67
N LYS A 237 -9.91 -31.50 -9.75
CA LYS A 237 -10.80 -32.66 -9.68
C LYS A 237 -10.01 -33.86 -9.18
#